data_AF-W2I3H7-F1
#
_entry.id   AF-W2I3H7-F1
#
_cell.length_a   1.000
_cell.length_b   1.000
_cell.length_c   1.000
_cell.angle_alpha   90.00
_cell.angle_beta   90.00
_cell.angle_gamma   90.00
#
_symmetry.space_group_name_H-M   'P 1'
#
loop_
_entity.id
_entity.type
_entity.pdbx_description
1 polymer ?
#
loop_
_entity_poly.entity_id
_entity_poly.type
_entity_poly.pdbx_seq_one_letter_code
_entity_poly.pdbx_strand_id
1 'polypeptide(L)'
;MGGGDVGSAFDAALARTGTSLTSRDLVAMYPSQPSLADNSPIDLERCKSFDLFNADPAKARDEMEKKREDAQKLHGAEFIRQLKRSKHHHPLKKNRQFDFRLTQEERSTLAATGVVASQRMQAESFAEIYYRLYTDDLPVYVTTDSILHAWHRSFDAFLVELELLLSPLLDKIVSSTLYQCKTLLSKADPHVAIAMKDVDNFLTVGLSLLRGETPSNLTSLWTALGAEKTADVEMFSSKRTIDFSLFKPRGHYTKSEALKNYFRAMMWLGTIDFRIAGGENQQDDLHQLLCAVVLVQCLQESDSLSDIERADSLISCLVADGNLGADSLSAHELAKLVIPTNIASSILSKLGPDRETLLLDLQQQIVQKGLGTQLITGHPLVEDATAGTTTPTTRPTSFALLGQRFVWSSFIFTRLVYDQVLQDDTKPARRIPSAVD
;
A
#
# COMPACT_ATOMS: atom_id res chain seq x y z
N MET A 1 22.79 -15.34 5.90
CA MET A 1 22.74 -15.54 4.43
C MET A 1 23.67 -14.52 3.80
N GLY A 2 24.51 -14.94 2.86
CA GLY A 2 25.56 -14.09 2.26
C GLY A 2 24.96 -12.84 1.65
N GLY A 3 25.37 -11.67 2.18
CA GLY A 3 25.08 -10.38 1.57
C GLY A 3 25.68 -10.37 0.17
N GLY A 4 24.83 -10.57 -0.83
CA GLY A 4 25.19 -10.38 -2.22
C GLY A 4 25.71 -8.96 -2.40
N ASP A 5 26.77 -8.84 -3.19
CA ASP A 5 27.51 -7.61 -3.45
C ASP A 5 26.60 -6.56 -4.11
N VAL A 6 25.89 -5.79 -3.28
CA VAL A 6 25.00 -4.69 -3.70
C VAL A 6 25.74 -3.69 -4.58
N GLY A 7 27.06 -3.55 -4.38
CA GLY A 7 27.94 -2.73 -5.23
C GLY A 7 27.98 -3.25 -6.67
N SER A 8 28.18 -4.56 -6.86
CA SER A 8 28.24 -5.15 -8.21
C SER A 8 26.92 -5.00 -9.00
N ALA A 9 25.77 -5.11 -8.33
CA ALA A 9 24.47 -4.94 -8.97
C ALA A 9 24.21 -3.48 -9.37
N PHE A 10 24.64 -2.53 -8.52
CA PHE A 10 24.55 -1.10 -8.81
C PHE A 10 25.51 -0.68 -9.93
N ASP A 11 26.73 -1.22 -9.96
CA ASP A 11 27.71 -1.01 -11.03
C ASP A 11 27.18 -1.52 -12.38
N ALA A 12 26.52 -2.68 -12.39
CA ALA A 12 25.87 -3.21 -13.58
C ALA A 12 24.71 -2.32 -14.07
N ALA A 13 23.99 -1.67 -13.17
CA ALA A 13 22.94 -0.71 -13.51
C ALA A 13 23.53 0.60 -14.08
N LEU A 14 24.62 1.11 -13.51
CA LEU A 14 25.35 2.27 -14.01
C LEU A 14 25.94 2.03 -15.40
N ALA A 15 26.48 0.84 -15.68
CA ALA A 15 26.98 0.50 -17.01
C ALA A 15 25.87 0.58 -18.08
N ARG A 16 24.62 0.23 -17.73
CA ARG A 16 23.48 0.29 -18.64
C ARG A 16 23.03 1.71 -18.97
N THR A 17 23.40 2.71 -18.17
CA THR A 17 23.11 4.13 -18.47
C THR A 17 24.20 4.78 -19.35
N GLY A 18 25.21 4.01 -19.77
CA GLY A 18 26.27 4.47 -20.68
C GLY A 18 27.42 5.20 -19.97
N THR A 19 27.48 5.14 -18.64
CA THR A 19 28.56 5.75 -17.83
C THR A 19 29.63 4.70 -17.50
N SER A 20 30.89 5.13 -17.42
CA SER A 20 32.03 4.31 -16.96
C SER A 20 32.28 4.41 -15.45
N LEU A 21 31.43 5.14 -14.71
CA LEU A 21 31.56 5.34 -13.27
C LEU A 21 31.06 4.11 -12.51
N THR A 22 31.85 3.66 -11.55
CA THR A 22 31.46 2.64 -10.57
C THR A 22 30.89 3.29 -9.30
N SER A 23 30.24 2.48 -8.47
CA SER A 23 29.82 2.80 -7.09
C SER A 23 30.96 3.43 -6.29
N ARG A 24 32.19 2.90 -6.43
CA ARG A 24 33.38 3.44 -5.77
C ARG A 24 33.80 4.80 -6.33
N ASP A 25 33.72 5.00 -7.64
CA ASP A 25 34.04 6.30 -8.25
C ASP A 25 33.04 7.37 -7.80
N LEU A 26 31.76 7.00 -7.71
CA LEU A 26 30.71 7.88 -7.16
C LEU A 26 31.00 8.22 -5.70
N VAL A 27 31.31 7.23 -4.86
CA VAL A 27 31.67 7.46 -3.45
C VAL A 27 32.93 8.32 -3.32
N ALA A 28 33.93 8.12 -4.17
CA ALA A 28 35.17 8.91 -4.17
C ALA A 28 34.95 10.36 -4.63
N MET A 29 33.93 10.63 -5.44
CA MET A 29 33.54 12.00 -5.80
C MET A 29 32.92 12.78 -4.62
N TYR A 30 32.40 12.07 -3.62
CA TYR A 30 31.98 12.68 -2.36
C TYR A 30 33.15 12.58 -1.37
N PRO A 31 33.83 13.70 -1.02
CA PRO A 31 34.86 13.64 0.00
C PRO A 31 34.27 13.00 1.26
N SER A 32 34.94 11.98 1.79
CA SER A 32 34.61 11.37 3.08
C SER A 32 34.42 12.50 4.07
N GLN A 33 33.22 12.61 4.67
CA GLN A 33 32.96 13.62 5.68
C GLN A 33 34.10 13.57 6.70
N PRO A 34 34.72 14.72 7.06
CA PRO A 34 35.53 14.74 8.25
C PRO A 34 34.66 14.17 9.37
N SER A 35 35.20 13.22 10.13
CA SER A 35 34.50 12.58 11.24
C SER A 35 33.69 13.64 11.99
N LEU A 36 32.38 13.45 12.12
CA LEU A 36 31.50 14.18 13.04
C LEU A 36 31.86 13.84 14.50
N ALA A 37 33.16 13.84 14.82
CA ALA A 37 33.74 13.64 16.14
C ALA A 37 33.97 14.98 16.84
N ASP A 38 33.78 16.11 16.14
CA ASP A 38 33.82 17.44 16.73
C ASP A 38 32.38 17.92 16.90
N ASN A 39 31.85 17.84 18.14
CA ASN A 39 30.53 18.37 18.54
C ASN A 39 30.46 19.92 18.48
N SER A 40 31.36 20.55 17.74
CA SER A 40 31.43 21.99 17.57
C SER A 40 30.37 22.45 16.55
N PRO A 41 29.59 23.51 16.84
CA PRO A 41 28.60 24.04 15.91
C PRO A 41 29.23 24.42 14.56
N ILE A 42 28.49 24.20 13.48
CA ILE A 42 28.91 24.58 12.12
C ILE A 42 29.06 26.11 12.05
N ASP A 43 30.24 26.57 11.64
CA ASP A 43 30.47 27.99 11.34
C ASP A 43 29.81 28.35 10.00
N LEU A 44 28.58 28.85 10.07
CA LEU A 44 27.75 29.15 8.91
C LEU A 44 28.38 30.17 7.95
N GLU A 45 29.18 31.11 8.46
CA GLU A 45 29.82 32.14 7.61
C GLU A 45 30.94 31.55 6.73
N ARG A 46 31.45 30.35 7.08
CA ARG A 46 32.40 29.60 6.25
C ARG A 46 31.71 28.72 5.21
N CYS A 47 30.38 28.55 5.30
CA CYS A 47 29.64 27.71 4.37
C CYS A 47 29.56 28.38 3.00
N LYS A 48 29.84 27.58 1.96
CA LYS A 48 29.78 28.05 0.57
C LYS A 48 28.39 28.62 0.26
N SER A 49 28.37 29.83 -0.30
CA SER A 49 27.16 30.56 -0.69
C SER A 49 26.26 31.01 0.48
N PHE A 50 26.68 30.89 1.74
CA PHE A 50 25.90 31.38 2.88
C PHE A 50 25.75 32.91 2.87
N ASP A 51 26.81 33.64 2.50
CA ASP A 51 26.75 35.10 2.30
C ASP A 51 25.67 35.51 1.31
N LEU A 52 25.57 34.79 0.18
CA LEU A 52 24.56 35.02 -0.84
C LEU A 52 23.17 34.71 -0.29
N PHE A 53 23.03 33.62 0.45
CA PHE A 53 21.76 33.21 1.05
C PHE A 53 21.29 34.22 2.12
N ASN A 54 22.21 34.73 2.93
CA ASN A 54 21.94 35.67 4.03
C ASN A 54 21.91 37.15 3.60
N ALA A 55 22.17 37.45 2.32
CA ALA A 55 22.15 38.82 1.80
C ALA A 55 20.76 39.46 1.90
N ASP A 56 20.72 40.72 2.33
CA ASP A 56 19.50 41.52 2.34
C ASP A 56 18.98 41.73 0.90
N PRO A 57 17.75 41.29 0.58
CA PRO A 57 17.19 41.42 -0.78
C PRO A 57 17.20 42.85 -1.30
N ALA A 58 16.95 43.86 -0.45
CA ALA A 58 16.93 45.26 -0.88
C ALA A 58 18.33 45.74 -1.28
N LYS A 59 19.33 45.47 -0.43
CA LYS A 59 20.73 45.84 -0.72
C LYS A 59 21.25 45.13 -1.96
N ALA A 60 20.93 43.83 -2.10
CA ALA A 60 21.31 43.05 -3.27
C ALA A 60 20.69 43.61 -4.57
N ARG A 61 19.46 44.11 -4.54
CA ARG A 61 18.83 44.78 -5.68
C ARG A 61 19.54 46.10 -6.02
N ASP A 62 19.80 46.94 -5.04
CA ASP A 62 20.46 48.24 -5.24
C ASP A 62 21.87 48.08 -5.84
N GLU A 63 22.64 47.10 -5.34
CA GLU A 63 23.96 46.77 -5.90
C GLU A 63 23.87 46.26 -7.34
N MET A 64 22.86 45.45 -7.65
CA MET A 64 22.65 44.95 -9.00
C MET A 64 22.20 46.05 -9.96
N GLU A 65 21.43 47.04 -9.50
CA GLU A 65 21.06 48.21 -10.30
C GLU A 65 22.29 49.05 -10.64
N LYS A 66 23.17 49.34 -9.68
CA LYS A 66 24.44 50.02 -9.94
C LYS A 66 25.29 49.27 -10.97
N LYS A 67 25.41 47.95 -10.85
CA LYS A 67 26.12 47.11 -11.84
C LYS A 67 25.50 47.19 -13.23
N ARG A 68 24.17 47.31 -13.34
CA ARG A 68 23.47 47.50 -14.63
C ARG A 68 23.71 48.89 -15.20
N GLU A 69 23.71 49.93 -14.38
CA GLU A 69 24.03 51.30 -14.80
C GLU A 69 25.46 51.41 -15.32
N ASP A 70 26.41 50.80 -14.63
CA ASP A 70 27.81 50.80 -15.06
C ASP A 70 28.00 50.00 -16.36
N ALA A 71 27.35 48.85 -16.49
CA ALA A 71 27.33 48.09 -17.74
C ALA A 71 26.64 48.85 -18.88
N GLN A 72 25.61 49.65 -18.58
CA GLN A 72 24.95 50.53 -19.55
C GLN A 72 25.88 51.66 -20.00
N LYS A 73 26.66 52.25 -19.09
CA LYS A 73 27.67 53.27 -19.43
C LYS A 73 28.79 52.69 -20.31
N LEU A 74 29.20 51.45 -20.05
CA LEU A 74 30.32 50.82 -20.74
C LEU A 74 29.95 50.24 -22.12
N HIS A 75 28.76 49.63 -22.24
CA HIS A 75 28.35 48.88 -23.43
C HIS A 75 27.12 49.46 -24.16
N GLY A 76 26.54 50.53 -23.64
CA GLY A 76 25.37 51.20 -24.21
C GLY A 76 24.03 50.58 -23.79
N ALA A 77 22.96 51.36 -23.97
CA ALA A 77 21.60 50.96 -23.58
C ALA A 77 21.03 49.79 -24.42
N GLU A 78 21.50 49.63 -25.65
CA GLU A 78 21.07 48.56 -26.54
C GLU A 78 21.57 47.18 -26.07
N PHE A 79 22.80 47.11 -25.57
CA PHE A 79 23.37 45.91 -24.97
C PHE A 79 22.52 45.40 -23.81
N ILE A 80 22.18 46.27 -22.84
CA ILE A 80 21.34 45.90 -21.69
C ILE A 80 19.94 45.45 -22.14
N ARG A 81 19.36 46.08 -23.16
CA ARG A 81 18.06 45.71 -23.70
C ARG A 81 18.09 44.32 -24.34
N GLN A 82 19.10 44.04 -25.15
CA GLN A 82 19.30 42.72 -25.77
C GLN A 82 19.57 41.66 -24.69
N LEU A 83 20.38 41.98 -23.69
CA LEU A 83 20.71 41.11 -22.58
C LEU A 83 19.48 40.71 -21.75
N LYS A 84 18.62 41.68 -21.39
CA LYS A 84 17.36 41.41 -20.68
C LYS A 84 16.41 40.53 -21.50
N ARG A 85 16.40 40.66 -22.83
CA ARG A 85 15.56 39.87 -23.76
C ARG A 85 16.17 38.51 -24.12
N SER A 86 17.46 38.30 -23.87
CA SER A 86 18.13 37.04 -24.16
C SER A 86 17.51 35.87 -23.38
N LYS A 87 17.45 34.70 -24.01
CA LYS A 87 17.04 33.44 -23.35
C LYS A 87 18.14 32.87 -22.45
N HIS A 88 19.38 33.36 -22.57
CA HIS A 88 20.50 32.89 -21.76
C HIS A 88 20.51 33.58 -20.38
N HIS A 89 21.00 32.83 -19.39
CA HIS A 89 21.29 33.37 -18.07
C HIS A 89 22.43 34.40 -18.17
N HIS A 90 22.32 35.49 -17.40
CA HIS A 90 23.39 36.45 -17.27
C HIS A 90 23.38 37.06 -15.86
N PRO A 91 24.55 37.25 -15.19
CA PRO A 91 24.62 37.83 -13.85
C PRO A 91 23.91 39.19 -13.67
N LEU A 92 23.87 40.02 -14.72
CA LEU A 92 23.15 41.31 -14.69
C LEU A 92 21.62 41.17 -14.71
N LYS A 93 21.09 39.96 -14.99
CA LYS A 93 19.65 39.67 -14.94
C LYS A 93 19.16 39.26 -13.55
N LYS A 94 20.08 39.02 -12.60
CA LYS A 94 19.75 38.68 -11.20
C LYS A 94 18.81 39.70 -10.60
N ASN A 95 17.73 39.25 -9.98
CA ASN A 95 16.81 40.12 -9.26
C ASN A 95 16.32 39.40 -8.00
N ARG A 96 16.72 39.87 -6.82
CA ARG A 96 16.32 39.29 -5.53
C ARG A 96 14.89 39.71 -5.17
N GLN A 97 13.96 38.77 -5.22
CA GLN A 97 12.55 38.99 -4.90
C GLN A 97 12.17 38.45 -3.52
N PHE A 98 12.78 37.35 -3.09
CA PHE A 98 12.41 36.64 -1.88
C PHE A 98 13.44 36.86 -0.76
N ASP A 99 12.96 36.87 0.48
CA ASP A 99 13.82 36.93 1.66
C ASP A 99 14.03 35.51 2.22
N PHE A 100 15.22 34.97 2.02
CA PHE A 100 15.61 33.64 2.48
C PHE A 100 16.38 33.64 3.80
N ARG A 101 16.61 34.82 4.40
CA ARG A 101 17.36 34.93 5.67
C ARG A 101 16.68 34.12 6.77
N LEU A 102 17.50 33.44 7.57
CA LEU A 102 17.02 32.64 8.70
C LEU A 102 16.73 33.54 9.90
N THR A 103 15.75 33.15 10.70
CA THR A 103 15.60 33.72 12.05
C THR A 103 16.78 33.30 12.93
N GLN A 104 16.96 33.98 14.06
CA GLN A 104 18.04 33.63 15.00
C GLN A 104 17.89 32.18 15.52
N GLU A 105 16.67 31.71 15.73
CA GLU A 105 16.36 30.34 16.15
C GLU A 105 16.69 29.31 15.06
N GLU A 106 16.25 29.59 13.82
CA GLU A 106 16.53 28.73 12.66
C GLU A 106 18.04 28.64 12.39
N ARG A 107 18.75 29.77 12.52
CA ARG A 107 20.20 29.85 12.37
C ARG A 107 20.93 29.02 13.42
N SER A 108 20.49 29.12 14.69
CA SER A 108 21.07 28.34 15.79
C SER A 108 20.83 26.85 15.59
N THR A 109 19.64 26.48 15.12
CA THR A 109 19.29 25.08 14.80
C THR A 109 20.13 24.54 13.65
N LEU A 110 20.30 25.31 12.56
CA LEU A 110 21.13 24.93 11.43
C LEU A 110 22.58 24.74 11.84
N ALA A 111 23.13 25.63 12.68
CA ALA A 111 24.49 25.52 13.18
C ALA A 111 24.69 24.26 14.06
N ALA A 112 23.69 23.89 14.86
CA ALA A 112 23.78 22.74 15.77
C ALA A 112 23.55 21.39 15.07
N THR A 113 22.65 21.33 14.08
CA THR A 113 22.16 20.05 13.52
C THR A 113 22.49 19.87 12.03
N GLY A 114 22.94 20.91 11.35
CA GLY A 114 23.21 20.91 9.91
C GLY A 114 21.96 20.96 9.02
N VAL A 115 20.75 20.91 9.59
CA VAL A 115 19.49 20.99 8.84
C VAL A 115 18.48 21.84 9.62
N VAL A 116 17.70 22.66 8.92
CA VAL A 116 16.58 23.40 9.52
C VAL A 116 15.38 23.38 8.59
N ALA A 117 14.19 23.12 9.15
CA ALA A 117 12.93 23.20 8.43
C ALA A 117 12.25 24.55 8.74
N SER A 118 12.14 25.42 7.74
CA SER A 118 11.53 26.74 7.88
C SER A 118 10.08 26.74 7.39
N GLN A 119 9.12 26.98 8.28
CA GLN A 119 7.70 27.11 7.92
C GLN A 119 7.40 28.45 7.22
N ARG A 120 8.21 29.49 7.46
CA ARG A 120 8.08 30.81 6.82
C ARG A 120 8.21 30.72 5.31
N MET A 121 9.00 29.77 4.82
CA MET A 121 9.31 29.57 3.41
C MET A 121 8.40 28.52 2.75
N GLN A 122 7.17 28.36 3.25
CA GLN A 122 6.22 27.43 2.65
C GLN A 122 5.94 27.78 1.17
N ALA A 123 5.73 26.74 0.39
CA ALA A 123 5.31 26.77 -1.00
C ALA A 123 4.30 25.65 -1.25
N GLU A 124 3.54 25.81 -2.32
CA GLU A 124 2.54 24.82 -2.73
C GLU A 124 3.20 23.60 -3.39
N SER A 125 4.41 23.76 -3.94
CA SER A 125 5.14 22.68 -4.60
C SER A 125 6.66 22.86 -4.53
N PHE A 126 7.39 21.76 -4.74
CA PHE A 126 8.85 21.79 -4.93
C PHE A 126 9.25 22.69 -6.11
N ALA A 127 8.50 22.63 -7.21
CA ALA A 127 8.77 23.43 -8.41
C ALA A 127 8.72 24.93 -8.11
N GLU A 128 7.79 25.36 -7.26
CA GLU A 128 7.71 26.74 -6.83
C GLU A 128 8.98 27.16 -6.07
N ILE A 129 9.44 26.40 -5.08
CA ILE A 129 10.68 26.73 -4.35
C ILE A 129 11.89 26.76 -5.27
N TYR A 130 12.03 25.78 -6.15
CA TYR A 130 13.12 25.76 -7.13
C TYR A 130 13.08 26.98 -8.04
N TYR A 131 11.89 27.39 -8.47
CA TYR A 131 11.73 28.59 -9.27
C TYR A 131 12.09 29.86 -8.48
N ARG A 132 11.64 30.00 -7.23
CA ARG A 132 12.00 31.13 -6.35
C ARG A 132 13.52 31.25 -6.17
N LEU A 133 14.19 30.14 -5.88
CA LEU A 133 15.65 30.10 -5.74
C LEU A 133 16.35 30.43 -7.07
N TYR A 134 15.87 29.87 -8.18
CA TYR A 134 16.43 30.10 -9.52
C TYR A 134 16.30 31.57 -9.95
N THR A 135 15.14 32.21 -9.75
CA THR A 135 14.93 33.62 -10.11
C THR A 135 15.80 34.58 -9.31
N ASP A 136 16.08 34.22 -8.06
CA ASP A 136 16.93 34.98 -7.14
C ASP A 136 18.42 34.65 -7.28
N ASP A 137 18.76 33.81 -8.27
CA ASP A 137 20.11 33.34 -8.61
C ASP A 137 20.84 32.72 -7.42
N LEU A 138 20.08 31.99 -6.60
CA LEU A 138 20.60 31.14 -5.55
C LEU A 138 20.93 29.75 -6.11
N PRO A 139 21.92 29.04 -5.52
CA PRO A 139 22.17 27.65 -5.87
C PRO A 139 20.91 26.79 -5.65
N VAL A 140 20.45 26.13 -6.71
CA VAL A 140 19.31 25.19 -6.65
C VAL A 140 19.85 23.79 -6.52
N TYR A 141 19.48 23.10 -5.45
CA TYR A 141 19.73 21.68 -5.26
C TYR A 141 18.41 20.92 -5.40
N VAL A 142 18.30 20.13 -6.48
CA VAL A 142 17.12 19.30 -6.74
C VAL A 142 17.36 17.95 -6.09
N THR A 143 16.52 17.59 -5.11
CA THR A 143 16.61 16.30 -4.43
C THR A 143 15.75 15.26 -5.13
N THR A 144 16.11 14.00 -4.94
CA THR A 144 15.31 12.86 -5.39
C THR A 144 13.89 12.91 -4.84
N ASP A 145 13.69 13.45 -3.63
CA ASP A 145 12.37 13.57 -2.98
C ASP A 145 11.38 14.36 -3.82
N SER A 146 11.81 15.42 -4.50
CA SER A 146 10.90 16.21 -5.35
C SER A 146 10.38 15.41 -6.54
N ILE A 147 11.22 14.53 -7.10
CA ILE A 147 10.89 13.65 -8.22
C ILE A 147 10.02 12.50 -7.72
N LEU A 148 10.39 11.86 -6.61
CA LEU A 148 9.61 10.78 -6.00
C LEU A 148 8.25 11.25 -5.52
N HIS A 149 8.15 12.46 -4.98
CA HIS A 149 6.88 13.07 -4.61
C HIS A 149 5.99 13.29 -5.84
N ALA A 150 6.54 13.84 -6.94
CA ALA A 150 5.78 14.00 -8.17
C ALA A 150 5.30 12.66 -8.73
N TRP A 151 6.17 11.64 -8.75
CA TRP A 151 5.82 10.28 -9.13
C TRP A 151 4.70 9.70 -8.26
N HIS A 152 4.84 9.77 -6.93
CA HIS A 152 3.84 9.29 -5.98
C HIS A 152 2.49 10.00 -6.17
N ARG A 153 2.50 11.32 -6.38
CA ARG A 153 1.29 12.11 -6.66
C ARG A 153 0.58 11.68 -7.95
N SER A 154 1.35 11.39 -9.00
CA SER A 154 0.81 10.88 -10.27
C SER A 154 0.26 9.47 -10.11
N PHE A 155 0.96 8.59 -9.38
CA PHE A 155 0.51 7.23 -9.10
C PHE A 155 -0.77 7.20 -8.24
N ASP A 156 -0.86 8.02 -7.19
CA ASP A 156 -2.07 8.19 -6.36
C ASP A 156 -3.27 8.64 -7.20
N ALA A 157 -3.08 9.61 -8.10
CA ALA A 157 -4.14 10.08 -8.98
C ALA A 157 -4.60 8.99 -9.96
N PHE A 158 -3.65 8.26 -10.55
CA PHE A 158 -3.94 7.12 -11.43
C PHE A 158 -4.73 6.02 -10.70
N LEU A 159 -4.35 5.69 -9.46
CA LEU A 159 -5.07 4.69 -8.66
C LEU A 159 -6.50 5.13 -8.39
N VAL A 160 -6.72 6.39 -8.00
CA VAL A 160 -8.09 6.93 -7.78
C VAL A 160 -8.96 6.77 -9.01
N GLU A 161 -8.45 7.12 -10.19
CA GLU A 161 -9.19 6.99 -11.45
C GLU A 161 -9.52 5.52 -11.76
N LEU A 162 -8.54 4.63 -11.61
CA LEU A 162 -8.69 3.20 -11.87
C LEU A 162 -9.70 2.56 -10.93
N GLU A 163 -9.68 2.88 -9.63
CA GLU A 163 -10.60 2.36 -8.63
C GLU A 163 -12.04 2.82 -8.89
N LEU A 164 -12.23 4.07 -9.32
CA LEU A 164 -13.55 4.56 -9.72
C LEU A 164 -14.09 3.83 -10.96
N LEU A 165 -13.21 3.37 -11.86
CA LEU A 165 -13.59 2.52 -12.99
C LEU A 165 -13.85 1.05 -12.59
N LEU A 166 -13.13 0.54 -11.58
CA LEU A 166 -13.33 -0.80 -11.05
C LEU A 166 -14.61 -0.94 -10.22
N SER A 167 -15.05 0.14 -9.55
CA SER A 167 -16.23 0.10 -8.67
C SER A 167 -17.50 -0.40 -9.38
N PRO A 168 -17.90 0.13 -10.57
CA PRO A 168 -19.05 -0.41 -11.31
C PRO A 168 -18.88 -1.86 -11.79
N LEU A 169 -17.65 -2.27 -12.14
CA LEU A 169 -17.36 -3.66 -12.52
C LEU A 169 -17.58 -4.59 -11.33
N LEU A 170 -17.10 -4.18 -10.15
CA LEU A 170 -17.29 -4.93 -8.92
C LEU A 170 -18.77 -5.02 -8.53
N ASP A 171 -19.54 -3.94 -8.69
CA ASP A 171 -20.98 -3.94 -8.46
C ASP A 171 -21.68 -4.96 -9.36
N LYS A 172 -21.38 -4.95 -10.66
CA LYS A 172 -21.90 -5.92 -11.63
C LYS A 172 -21.56 -7.36 -11.22
N ILE A 173 -20.30 -7.65 -10.90
CA ILE A 173 -19.86 -8.99 -10.51
C ILE A 173 -20.61 -9.47 -9.27
N VAL A 174 -20.60 -8.67 -8.20
CA VAL A 174 -21.19 -9.07 -6.91
C VAL A 174 -22.71 -9.18 -7.02
N SER A 175 -23.38 -8.25 -7.71
CA SER A 175 -24.84 -8.28 -7.88
C SER A 175 -25.31 -9.46 -8.75
N SER A 176 -24.59 -9.76 -9.83
CA SER A 176 -24.90 -10.91 -10.71
C SER A 176 -24.68 -12.24 -9.98
N THR A 177 -23.58 -12.34 -9.23
CA THR A 177 -23.27 -13.51 -8.40
C THR A 177 -24.32 -13.70 -7.30
N LEU A 178 -24.72 -12.62 -6.62
CA LEU A 178 -25.75 -12.65 -5.58
C LEU A 178 -27.10 -13.09 -6.14
N TYR A 179 -27.48 -12.61 -7.33
CA TYR A 179 -28.71 -13.03 -8.01
C TYR A 179 -28.70 -14.53 -8.30
N GLN A 180 -27.59 -15.07 -8.79
CA GLN A 180 -27.47 -16.51 -9.03
C GLN A 180 -27.47 -17.32 -7.74
N CYS A 181 -26.81 -16.83 -6.68
CA CYS A 181 -26.84 -17.45 -5.36
C CYS A 181 -28.27 -17.59 -4.83
N LYS A 182 -29.09 -16.54 -4.94
CA LYS A 182 -30.52 -16.58 -4.54
C LYS A 182 -31.33 -17.55 -5.39
N THR A 183 -31.06 -17.60 -6.69
CA THR A 183 -31.75 -18.52 -7.62
C THR A 183 -31.44 -19.97 -7.27
N LEU A 184 -30.17 -20.30 -7.03
CA LEU A 184 -29.76 -21.64 -6.62
C LEU A 184 -30.28 -22.00 -5.22
N LEU A 185 -30.32 -21.05 -4.28
CA LEU A 185 -30.80 -21.26 -2.92
C LEU A 185 -32.26 -21.72 -2.89
N SER A 186 -33.09 -21.18 -3.78
CA SER A 186 -34.51 -21.56 -3.90
C SER A 186 -34.72 -23.04 -4.30
N LYS A 187 -33.68 -23.68 -4.85
CA LYS A 187 -33.70 -25.06 -5.34
C LYS A 187 -32.82 -25.99 -4.50
N ALA A 188 -32.15 -25.45 -3.48
CA ALA A 188 -31.11 -26.16 -2.74
C ALA A 188 -31.69 -27.07 -1.65
N ASP A 189 -31.03 -28.20 -1.44
CA ASP A 189 -31.28 -29.06 -0.29
C ASP A 189 -30.98 -28.34 1.04
N PRO A 190 -31.67 -28.69 2.15
CA PRO A 190 -31.53 -28.01 3.44
C PRO A 190 -30.09 -27.89 3.97
N HIS A 191 -29.25 -28.89 3.68
CA HIS A 191 -27.85 -28.90 4.13
C HIS A 191 -26.95 -27.96 3.31
N VAL A 192 -27.26 -27.72 2.04
CA VAL A 192 -26.55 -26.74 1.19
C VAL A 192 -27.09 -25.34 1.46
N ALA A 193 -28.37 -25.24 1.82
CA ALA A 193 -29.05 -23.97 2.07
C ALA A 193 -28.36 -23.12 3.15
N ILE A 194 -27.72 -23.73 4.16
CA ILE A 194 -26.96 -22.99 5.18
C ILE A 194 -25.73 -22.33 4.55
N ALA A 195 -24.89 -23.09 3.84
CA ALA A 195 -23.70 -22.55 3.17
C ALA A 195 -24.08 -21.49 2.11
N MET A 196 -25.17 -21.71 1.38
CA MET A 196 -25.69 -20.73 0.42
C MET A 196 -26.20 -19.46 1.09
N LYS A 197 -26.84 -19.57 2.26
CA LYS A 197 -27.26 -18.39 3.05
C LYS A 197 -26.06 -17.62 3.58
N ASP A 198 -25.01 -18.32 3.99
CA ASP A 198 -23.75 -17.70 4.41
C ASP A 198 -23.07 -16.94 3.26
N VAL A 199 -23.05 -17.53 2.05
CA VAL A 199 -22.55 -16.85 0.83
C VAL A 199 -23.44 -15.67 0.42
N ASP A 200 -24.77 -15.82 0.49
CA ASP A 200 -25.73 -14.73 0.24
C ASP A 200 -25.50 -13.56 1.19
N ASN A 201 -25.29 -13.82 2.49
CA ASN A 201 -24.99 -12.80 3.48
C ASN A 201 -23.66 -12.09 3.17
N PHE A 202 -22.60 -12.85 2.86
CA PHE A 202 -21.29 -12.30 2.50
C PHE A 202 -21.37 -11.37 1.28
N LEU A 203 -22.03 -11.80 0.22
CA LEU A 203 -22.22 -11.01 -1.01
C LEU A 203 -23.12 -9.80 -0.77
N THR A 204 -24.19 -9.96 0.03
CA THR A 204 -25.10 -8.87 0.39
C THR A 204 -24.36 -7.77 1.14
N VAL A 205 -23.54 -8.10 2.14
CA VAL A 205 -22.74 -7.11 2.86
C VAL A 205 -21.75 -6.41 1.93
N GLY A 206 -21.03 -7.16 1.09
CA GLY A 206 -20.09 -6.58 0.12
C GLY A 206 -20.76 -5.58 -0.83
N LEU A 207 -21.92 -5.95 -1.38
CA LEU A 207 -22.69 -5.07 -2.27
C LEU A 207 -23.25 -3.85 -1.54
N SER A 208 -23.77 -4.05 -0.32
CA SER A 208 -24.25 -2.98 0.55
C SER A 208 -23.16 -1.96 0.87
N LEU A 209 -21.94 -2.42 1.18
CA LEU A 209 -20.79 -1.54 1.43
C LEU A 209 -20.40 -0.76 0.17
N LEU A 210 -20.44 -1.40 -1.00
CA LEU A 210 -20.09 -0.78 -2.28
C LEU A 210 -21.09 0.31 -2.69
N ARG A 211 -22.38 0.10 -2.39
CA ARG A 211 -23.47 1.05 -2.67
C ARG A 211 -23.70 2.07 -1.57
N GLY A 212 -23.20 1.82 -0.37
CA GLY A 212 -23.48 2.64 0.82
C GLY A 212 -24.90 2.43 1.37
N GLU A 213 -25.46 1.24 1.18
CA GLU A 213 -26.84 0.89 1.54
C GLU A 213 -26.88 -0.11 2.69
N THR A 214 -27.66 0.17 3.75
CA THR A 214 -27.79 -0.74 4.89
C THR A 214 -28.62 -1.98 4.51
N PRO A 215 -28.12 -3.21 4.72
CA PRO A 215 -28.89 -4.43 4.49
C PRO A 215 -29.97 -4.62 5.55
N SER A 216 -31.14 -5.14 5.16
CA SER A 216 -32.31 -5.27 6.04
C SER A 216 -32.22 -6.43 7.05
N ASN A 217 -31.46 -7.47 6.73
CA ASN A 217 -31.37 -8.73 7.49
C ASN A 217 -30.07 -8.91 8.29
N LEU A 218 -29.13 -7.95 8.21
CA LEU A 218 -27.77 -8.07 8.78
C LEU A 218 -27.38 -6.87 9.66
N THR A 219 -28.35 -6.30 10.36
CA THR A 219 -28.19 -5.06 11.14
C THR A 219 -27.12 -5.15 12.23
N SER A 220 -26.97 -6.31 12.88
CA SER A 220 -25.94 -6.51 13.92
C SER A 220 -24.52 -6.43 13.34
N LEU A 221 -24.26 -7.16 12.26
CA LEU A 221 -22.99 -7.14 11.55
C LEU A 221 -22.70 -5.75 10.96
N TRP A 222 -23.72 -5.10 10.39
CA TRP A 222 -23.61 -3.72 9.90
C TRP A 222 -23.25 -2.73 11.01
N THR A 223 -23.83 -2.89 12.20
CA THR A 223 -23.51 -2.06 13.36
C THR A 223 -22.08 -2.30 13.83
N ALA A 224 -21.60 -3.55 13.82
CA ALA A 224 -20.22 -3.89 14.16
C ALA A 224 -19.21 -3.28 13.18
N LEU A 225 -19.51 -3.33 11.87
CA LEU A 225 -18.74 -2.65 10.82
C LEU A 225 -18.62 -1.14 11.08
N GLY A 226 -19.72 -0.49 11.45
CA GLY A 226 -19.75 0.94 11.77
C GLY A 226 -19.05 1.32 13.08
N ALA A 227 -18.80 0.36 13.98
CA ALA A 227 -18.16 0.62 15.27
C ALA A 227 -16.63 0.81 15.15
N GLU A 228 -16.02 0.37 14.04
CA GLU A 228 -14.57 0.48 13.76
C GLU A 228 -13.67 -0.08 14.89
N LYS A 229 -14.11 -1.16 15.54
CA LYS A 229 -13.43 -1.81 16.67
C LYS A 229 -13.31 -3.31 16.44
N THR A 230 -12.39 -3.95 17.16
CA THR A 230 -12.36 -5.41 17.24
C THR A 230 -13.62 -5.93 17.92
N ALA A 231 -14.28 -6.90 17.30
CA ALA A 231 -15.46 -7.54 17.84
C ALA A 231 -15.55 -9.01 17.40
N ASP A 232 -16.21 -9.82 18.24
CA ASP A 232 -16.58 -11.19 17.88
C ASP A 232 -17.93 -11.18 17.18
N VAL A 233 -17.99 -11.83 16.02
CA VAL A 233 -19.20 -11.99 15.23
C VAL A 233 -19.39 -13.44 14.85
N GLU A 234 -20.65 -13.84 14.66
CA GLU A 234 -21.00 -15.14 14.10
C GLU A 234 -21.11 -15.02 12.58
N MET A 235 -20.28 -15.78 11.86
CA MET A 235 -20.20 -15.75 10.41
C MET A 235 -19.70 -17.09 9.88
N PHE A 236 -20.26 -17.53 8.75
CA PHE A 236 -19.94 -18.85 8.17
C PHE A 236 -20.17 -19.99 9.16
N SER A 237 -21.24 -19.87 9.95
CA SER A 237 -21.57 -20.80 11.04
C SER A 237 -20.44 -20.99 12.08
N SER A 238 -19.56 -20.00 12.23
CA SER A 238 -18.43 -20.02 13.16
C SER A 238 -18.27 -18.67 13.90
N LYS A 239 -17.64 -18.68 15.07
CA LYS A 239 -17.27 -17.43 15.76
C LYS A 239 -15.96 -16.88 15.18
N ARG A 240 -15.97 -15.59 14.83
CA ARG A 240 -14.83 -14.90 14.22
C ARG A 240 -14.54 -13.61 14.97
N THR A 241 -13.30 -13.45 15.43
CA THR A 241 -12.79 -12.16 15.91
C THR A 241 -12.30 -11.35 14.71
N ILE A 242 -12.91 -10.19 14.47
CA ILE A 242 -12.60 -9.33 13.32
C ILE A 242 -12.24 -7.94 13.84
N ASP A 243 -11.14 -7.36 13.32
CA ASP A 243 -10.83 -5.96 13.55
C ASP A 243 -11.52 -5.07 12.51
N PHE A 244 -12.67 -4.49 12.89
CA PHE A 244 -13.40 -3.58 12.00
C PHE A 244 -12.71 -2.22 11.83
N SER A 245 -11.64 -1.91 12.57
CA SER A 245 -10.85 -0.68 12.36
C SER A 245 -10.16 -0.64 10.99
N LEU A 246 -9.97 -1.82 10.37
CA LEU A 246 -9.45 -1.99 9.02
C LEU A 246 -10.37 -1.38 7.95
N PHE A 247 -11.67 -1.23 8.24
CA PHE A 247 -12.68 -0.70 7.31
C PHE A 247 -12.78 0.82 7.34
N LYS A 248 -12.03 1.49 8.22
CA LYS A 248 -11.97 2.95 8.28
C LYS A 248 -11.25 3.52 7.06
N PRO A 249 -11.90 4.31 6.19
CA PRO A 249 -11.26 4.90 5.02
C PRO A 249 -10.11 5.85 5.40
N ARG A 250 -9.00 5.77 4.65
CA ARG A 250 -7.76 6.56 4.88
C ARG A 250 -7.22 7.11 3.56
N GLY A 251 -6.32 8.08 3.63
CA GLY A 251 -5.65 8.61 2.43
C GLY A 251 -6.64 9.15 1.40
N HIS A 252 -6.44 8.81 0.12
CA HIS A 252 -7.30 9.27 -0.97
C HIS A 252 -8.74 8.74 -0.89
N TYR A 253 -8.99 7.63 -0.18
CA TYR A 253 -10.35 7.11 -0.02
C TYR A 253 -11.28 8.06 0.74
N THR A 254 -10.74 9.05 1.45
CA THR A 254 -11.52 10.07 2.15
C THR A 254 -12.03 11.20 1.23
N LYS A 255 -11.55 11.28 -0.02
CA LYS A 255 -11.85 12.37 -0.96
C LYS A 255 -13.30 12.38 -1.47
N SER A 256 -14.01 11.24 -1.46
CA SER A 256 -15.40 11.15 -1.91
C SER A 256 -16.13 9.97 -1.25
N GLU A 257 -17.46 10.00 -1.20
CA GLU A 257 -18.23 8.89 -0.64
C GLU A 257 -18.13 7.61 -1.49
N ALA A 258 -18.05 7.75 -2.81
CA ALA A 258 -17.84 6.63 -3.72
C ALA A 258 -16.52 5.88 -3.41
N LEU A 259 -15.44 6.61 -3.13
CA LEU A 259 -14.16 5.99 -2.75
C LEU A 259 -14.21 5.34 -1.37
N LYS A 260 -14.92 5.94 -0.39
CA LYS A 260 -15.12 5.31 0.93
C LYS A 260 -15.88 3.99 0.83
N ASN A 261 -16.94 3.97 0.02
CA ASN A 261 -17.77 2.79 -0.20
C ASN A 261 -16.98 1.69 -0.91
N TYR A 262 -16.26 2.05 -1.99
CA TYR A 262 -15.35 1.13 -2.68
C TYR A 262 -14.30 0.55 -1.73
N PHE A 263 -13.63 1.38 -0.93
CA PHE A 263 -12.65 0.94 0.06
C PHE A 263 -13.23 -0.10 1.02
N ARG A 264 -14.39 0.19 1.63
CA ARG A 264 -15.02 -0.74 2.58
C ARG A 264 -15.42 -2.06 1.93
N ALA A 265 -15.93 -2.02 0.70
CA ALA A 265 -16.27 -3.21 -0.06
C ALA A 265 -15.02 -4.05 -0.39
N MET A 266 -13.94 -3.41 -0.84
CA MET A 266 -12.66 -4.09 -1.09
C MET A 266 -12.08 -4.69 0.18
N MET A 267 -12.12 -3.97 1.30
CA MET A 267 -11.69 -4.50 2.59
C MET A 267 -12.51 -5.72 3.01
N TRP A 268 -13.84 -5.68 2.81
CA TRP A 268 -14.72 -6.83 3.07
C TRP A 268 -14.36 -8.02 2.20
N LEU A 269 -14.36 -7.86 0.88
CA LEU A 269 -14.16 -8.94 -0.09
C LEU A 269 -12.73 -9.51 -0.10
N GLY A 270 -11.75 -8.75 0.39
CA GLY A 270 -10.35 -9.17 0.44
C GLY A 270 -9.83 -9.60 1.81
N THR A 271 -10.50 -9.22 2.91
CA THR A 271 -10.07 -9.60 4.27
C THR A 271 -10.96 -10.67 4.87
N ILE A 272 -12.26 -10.69 4.56
CA ILE A 272 -13.15 -11.73 5.07
C ILE A 272 -12.99 -13.00 4.24
N ASP A 273 -12.36 -14.00 4.85
CA ASP A 273 -11.99 -15.26 4.23
C ASP A 273 -12.81 -16.45 4.78
N PHE A 274 -12.85 -17.51 3.98
CA PHE A 274 -13.33 -18.83 4.38
C PHE A 274 -12.12 -19.66 4.79
N ARG A 275 -12.05 -20.05 6.07
CA ARG A 275 -10.98 -20.93 6.59
C ARG A 275 -11.29 -22.35 6.14
N ILE A 276 -10.51 -22.86 5.19
CA ILE A 276 -10.79 -24.14 4.54
C ILE A 276 -10.01 -25.30 5.15
N ALA A 277 -8.92 -25.03 5.88
CA ALA A 277 -8.19 -26.03 6.66
C ALA A 277 -7.35 -25.36 7.76
N GLY A 278 -6.99 -26.13 8.79
CA GLY A 278 -6.11 -25.67 9.87
C GLY A 278 -6.81 -24.80 10.91
N GLY A 279 -8.15 -24.81 10.93
CA GLY A 279 -8.94 -24.25 12.01
C GLY A 279 -8.97 -25.18 13.24
N GLU A 280 -9.64 -24.72 14.30
CA GLU A 280 -9.81 -25.51 15.54
C GLU A 280 -10.79 -26.67 15.36
N ASN A 281 -11.71 -26.57 14.40
CA ASN A 281 -12.79 -27.52 14.17
C ASN A 281 -12.89 -27.88 12.68
N GLN A 282 -12.66 -29.16 12.38
CA GLN A 282 -12.72 -29.71 11.02
C GLN A 282 -14.10 -29.51 10.37
N GLN A 283 -15.19 -29.56 11.14
CA GLN A 283 -16.53 -29.39 10.58
C GLN A 283 -16.76 -27.96 10.07
N ASP A 284 -16.23 -26.97 10.80
CA ASP A 284 -16.33 -25.55 10.41
C ASP A 284 -15.48 -25.27 9.17
N ASP A 285 -14.31 -25.93 9.08
CA ASP A 285 -13.43 -25.85 7.90
C ASP A 285 -14.10 -26.44 6.65
N LEU A 286 -14.74 -27.61 6.77
CA LEU A 286 -15.47 -28.25 5.66
C LEU A 286 -16.71 -27.44 5.24
N HIS A 287 -17.42 -26.83 6.20
CA HIS A 287 -18.55 -25.94 5.90
C HIS A 287 -18.08 -24.69 5.15
N GLN A 288 -16.98 -24.08 5.57
CA GLN A 288 -16.38 -22.92 4.90
C GLN A 288 -15.82 -23.28 3.52
N LEU A 289 -15.25 -24.47 3.34
CA LEU A 289 -14.90 -24.98 2.01
C LEU A 289 -16.14 -25.16 1.13
N LEU A 290 -17.26 -25.64 1.68
CA LEU A 290 -18.52 -25.71 0.95
C LEU A 290 -19.01 -24.32 0.54
N CYS A 291 -18.90 -23.31 1.41
CA CYS A 291 -19.17 -21.91 1.04
C CYS A 291 -18.30 -21.43 -0.13
N ALA A 292 -17.01 -21.78 -0.14
CA ALA A 292 -16.10 -21.45 -1.25
C ALA A 292 -16.56 -22.08 -2.58
N VAL A 293 -16.92 -23.36 -2.55
CA VAL A 293 -17.43 -24.09 -3.71
C VAL A 293 -18.73 -23.47 -4.22
N VAL A 294 -19.66 -23.15 -3.31
CA VAL A 294 -20.92 -22.46 -3.65
C VAL A 294 -20.64 -21.12 -4.32
N LEU A 295 -19.75 -20.30 -3.76
CA LEU A 295 -19.43 -18.99 -4.31
C LEU A 295 -18.84 -19.10 -5.72
N VAL A 296 -17.90 -20.03 -5.94
CA VAL A 296 -17.31 -20.29 -7.26
C VAL A 296 -18.37 -20.78 -8.25
N GLN A 297 -19.30 -21.65 -7.82
CA GLN A 297 -20.43 -22.05 -8.67
C GLN A 297 -21.29 -20.85 -9.04
N CYS A 298 -21.62 -19.96 -8.09
CA CYS A 298 -22.41 -18.77 -8.37
C CYS A 298 -21.70 -17.80 -9.32
N LEU A 299 -20.37 -17.66 -9.21
CA LEU A 299 -19.55 -16.87 -10.13
C LEU A 299 -19.55 -17.46 -11.55
N GLN A 300 -19.53 -18.80 -11.66
CA GLN A 300 -19.61 -19.48 -12.93
C GLN A 300 -20.98 -19.32 -13.59
N GLU A 301 -22.07 -19.57 -12.86
CA GLU A 301 -23.45 -19.45 -13.37
C GLU A 301 -23.87 -18.00 -13.68
N SER A 302 -23.14 -17.02 -13.15
CA SER A 302 -23.35 -15.59 -13.43
C SER A 302 -22.43 -15.04 -14.52
N ASP A 303 -21.65 -15.90 -15.19
CA ASP A 303 -20.60 -15.53 -16.15
C ASP A 303 -19.59 -14.50 -15.61
N SER A 304 -19.48 -14.38 -14.29
CA SER A 304 -18.68 -13.35 -13.61
C SER A 304 -17.29 -13.85 -13.20
N LEU A 305 -17.01 -15.16 -13.34
CA LEU A 305 -15.72 -15.77 -12.99
C LEU A 305 -14.54 -15.16 -13.78
N SER A 306 -14.72 -14.90 -15.07
CA SER A 306 -13.66 -14.28 -15.89
C SER A 306 -13.47 -12.80 -15.59
N ASP A 307 -14.55 -12.10 -15.21
CA ASP A 307 -14.51 -10.69 -14.84
C ASP A 307 -13.78 -10.51 -13.49
N ILE A 308 -14.03 -11.39 -12.51
CA ILE A 308 -13.31 -11.35 -11.23
C ILE A 308 -11.83 -11.75 -11.38
N GLU A 309 -11.50 -12.72 -12.23
CA GLU A 309 -10.10 -13.09 -12.53
C GLU A 309 -9.31 -11.91 -13.12
N ARG A 310 -9.93 -11.16 -14.03
CA ARG A 310 -9.32 -9.96 -14.62
C ARG A 310 -9.13 -8.86 -13.60
N ALA A 311 -10.12 -8.61 -12.74
CA ALA A 311 -10.02 -7.63 -11.66
C ALA A 311 -8.90 -8.00 -10.68
N ASP A 312 -8.85 -9.27 -10.26
CA ASP A 312 -7.82 -9.80 -9.36
C ASP A 312 -6.41 -9.68 -9.96
N SER A 313 -6.26 -10.02 -11.24
CA SER A 313 -5.00 -9.90 -11.98
C SER A 313 -4.52 -8.46 -12.10
N LEU A 314 -5.43 -7.51 -12.37
CA LEU A 314 -5.12 -6.09 -12.44
C LEU A 314 -4.61 -5.57 -11.09
N ILE A 315 -5.31 -5.90 -10.00
CA ILE A 315 -4.91 -5.51 -8.65
C ILE A 315 -3.55 -6.12 -8.30
N SER A 316 -3.34 -7.40 -8.62
CA SER A 316 -2.08 -8.10 -8.38
C SER A 316 -0.91 -7.46 -9.14
N CYS A 317 -1.11 -7.05 -10.40
CA CYS A 317 -0.08 -6.37 -11.20
C CYS A 317 0.33 -5.01 -10.60
N LEU A 318 -0.58 -4.34 -9.89
CA LEU A 318 -0.33 -3.01 -9.32
C LEU A 318 0.27 -3.06 -7.91
N VAL A 319 -0.10 -4.07 -7.11
CA VAL A 319 0.17 -4.09 -5.67
C VAL A 319 1.03 -5.27 -5.24
N ALA A 320 0.94 -6.44 -5.89
CA ALA A 320 1.64 -7.63 -5.45
C ALA A 320 3.11 -7.62 -5.88
N ASP A 321 4.00 -7.96 -4.96
CA ASP A 321 5.42 -8.07 -5.28
C ASP A 321 5.67 -9.30 -6.17
N GLY A 322 6.41 -9.11 -7.26
CA GLY A 322 6.81 -10.20 -8.15
C GLY A 322 5.66 -10.94 -8.83
N ASN A 323 4.48 -10.31 -8.95
CA ASN A 323 3.25 -10.94 -9.44
C ASN A 323 2.83 -12.18 -8.63
N LEU A 324 3.16 -12.24 -7.34
CA LEU A 324 2.81 -13.37 -6.47
C LEU A 324 1.31 -13.50 -6.19
N GLY A 325 0.51 -12.46 -6.45
CA GLY A 325 -0.95 -12.52 -6.37
C GLY A 325 -1.50 -12.44 -4.94
N ALA A 326 -2.67 -13.06 -4.72
CA ALA A 326 -3.25 -13.22 -3.38
C ALA A 326 -2.45 -14.23 -2.55
N ASP A 327 -2.36 -13.98 -1.24
CA ASP A 327 -1.76 -14.92 -0.28
C ASP A 327 -2.74 -16.05 0.15
N SER A 328 -4.03 -15.86 -0.12
CA SER A 328 -5.11 -16.86 0.06
C SER A 328 -5.44 -17.57 -1.26
N LEU A 329 -6.14 -18.71 -1.19
CA LEU A 329 -6.67 -19.40 -2.36
C LEU A 329 -7.67 -18.47 -3.09
N SER A 330 -7.43 -18.22 -4.37
CA SER A 330 -8.28 -17.37 -5.20
C SER A 330 -9.48 -18.12 -5.80
N ALA A 331 -10.49 -17.37 -6.25
CA ALA A 331 -11.63 -17.89 -7.01
C ALA A 331 -11.20 -18.68 -8.25
N HIS A 332 -10.20 -18.20 -8.98
CA HIS A 332 -9.68 -18.87 -10.18
C HIS A 332 -8.97 -20.17 -9.88
N GLU A 333 -8.13 -20.20 -8.83
CA GLU A 333 -7.42 -21.42 -8.45
C GLU A 333 -8.39 -22.50 -7.98
N LEU A 334 -9.39 -22.12 -7.16
CA LEU A 334 -10.42 -23.06 -6.75
C LEU A 334 -11.25 -23.55 -7.94
N ALA A 335 -11.63 -22.65 -8.85
CA ALA A 335 -12.35 -22.98 -10.09
C ALA A 335 -11.62 -24.04 -10.93
N LYS A 336 -10.29 -23.94 -11.08
CA LYS A 336 -9.47 -24.94 -11.77
C LYS A 336 -9.52 -26.34 -11.14
N LEU A 337 -9.79 -26.43 -9.85
CA LEU A 337 -9.89 -27.71 -9.14
C LEU A 337 -11.30 -28.32 -9.26
N VAL A 338 -12.35 -27.48 -9.22
CA VAL A 338 -13.73 -27.97 -9.04
C VAL A 338 -14.56 -28.01 -10.33
N ILE A 339 -14.25 -27.18 -11.33
CA ILE A 339 -15.03 -27.06 -12.57
C ILE A 339 -14.70 -28.18 -13.57
N PRO A 340 -13.43 -28.43 -13.95
CA PRO A 340 -13.11 -29.40 -15.02
C PRO A 340 -13.58 -30.83 -14.72
N THR A 341 -13.73 -31.14 -13.45
CA THR A 341 -14.06 -32.46 -12.90
C THR A 341 -15.54 -32.58 -12.52
N ASN A 342 -16.36 -31.53 -12.70
CA ASN A 342 -17.74 -31.45 -12.17
C ASN A 342 -17.84 -31.80 -10.67
N ILE A 343 -16.76 -31.59 -9.91
CA ILE A 343 -16.73 -31.84 -8.47
C ILE A 343 -17.67 -30.87 -7.76
N ALA A 344 -17.75 -29.60 -8.20
CA ALA A 344 -18.69 -28.64 -7.62
C ALA A 344 -20.14 -29.15 -7.67
N SER A 345 -20.63 -29.55 -8.86
CA SER A 345 -21.98 -30.12 -9.01
C SER A 345 -22.18 -31.41 -8.21
N SER A 346 -21.15 -32.24 -8.09
CA SER A 346 -21.18 -33.47 -7.29
C SER A 346 -21.31 -33.17 -5.79
N ILE A 347 -20.52 -32.23 -5.27
CA ILE A 347 -20.59 -31.79 -3.87
C ILE A 347 -21.97 -31.22 -3.54
N LEU A 348 -22.51 -30.40 -4.45
CA LEU A 348 -23.81 -29.75 -4.25
C LEU A 348 -24.99 -30.73 -4.31
N SER A 349 -24.88 -31.83 -5.07
CA SER A 349 -25.97 -32.82 -5.24
C SER A 349 -25.92 -33.99 -4.25
N LYS A 350 -24.74 -34.38 -3.75
CA LYS A 350 -24.61 -35.48 -2.78
C LYS A 350 -25.03 -35.07 -1.37
N LEU A 351 -25.41 -36.02 -0.52
CA LEU A 351 -25.90 -35.80 0.84
C LEU A 351 -25.01 -36.47 1.90
N GLY A 352 -24.99 -35.89 3.10
CA GLY A 352 -24.37 -36.48 4.29
C GLY A 352 -22.91 -36.92 4.08
N PRO A 353 -22.56 -38.18 4.40
CA PRO A 353 -21.16 -38.65 4.43
C PRO A 353 -20.49 -38.64 3.06
N ASP A 354 -21.26 -38.82 1.97
CA ASP A 354 -20.68 -38.80 0.62
C ASP A 354 -20.19 -37.41 0.22
N ARG A 355 -20.91 -36.35 0.64
CA ARG A 355 -20.47 -34.97 0.41
C ARG A 355 -19.24 -34.66 1.25
N GLU A 356 -19.26 -35.07 2.51
CA GLU A 356 -18.14 -34.86 3.44
C GLU A 356 -16.86 -35.50 2.91
N THR A 357 -16.94 -36.72 2.36
CA THR A 357 -15.81 -37.40 1.72
C THR A 357 -15.26 -36.59 0.54
N LEU A 358 -16.13 -36.07 -0.34
CA LEU A 358 -15.70 -35.22 -1.46
C LEU A 358 -15.06 -33.90 -1.01
N LEU A 359 -15.57 -33.29 0.07
CA LEU A 359 -15.00 -32.07 0.64
C LEU A 359 -13.64 -32.34 1.28
N LEU A 360 -13.49 -33.46 1.99
CA LEU A 360 -12.22 -33.89 2.58
C LEU A 360 -11.17 -34.16 1.49
N ASP A 361 -11.54 -34.85 0.41
CA ASP A 361 -10.64 -35.10 -0.71
C ASP A 361 -10.20 -33.79 -1.38
N LEU A 362 -11.13 -32.84 -1.57
CA LEU A 362 -10.81 -31.53 -2.12
C LEU A 362 -9.89 -30.74 -1.17
N GLN A 363 -10.20 -30.73 0.13
CA GLN A 363 -9.37 -30.06 1.15
C GLN A 363 -7.94 -30.61 1.14
N GLN A 364 -7.78 -31.95 1.12
CA GLN A 364 -6.47 -32.59 1.05
C GLN A 364 -5.71 -32.22 -0.22
N GLN A 365 -6.38 -32.18 -1.38
CA GLN A 365 -5.75 -31.73 -2.62
C GLN A 365 -5.26 -30.28 -2.56
N ILE A 366 -6.04 -29.38 -1.94
CA ILE A 366 -5.66 -27.97 -1.77
C ILE A 366 -4.42 -27.87 -0.88
N VAL A 367 -4.44 -28.52 0.29
CA VAL A 367 -3.35 -28.52 1.27
C VAL A 367 -2.07 -29.14 0.69
N GLN A 368 -2.17 -30.28 -0.01
CA GLN A 368 -1.01 -30.94 -0.62
C GLN A 368 -0.35 -30.10 -1.72
N LYS A 369 -1.13 -29.27 -2.42
CA LYS A 369 -0.61 -28.32 -3.42
C LYS A 369 -0.09 -27.02 -2.79
N GLY A 370 -0.24 -26.83 -1.48
CA GLY A 370 0.16 -25.62 -0.77
C GLY A 370 -0.66 -24.38 -1.16
N LEU A 371 -1.86 -24.56 -1.71
CA LEU A 371 -2.67 -23.44 -2.18
C LEU A 371 -3.42 -22.80 -1.01
N GLY A 372 -3.37 -21.47 -0.90
CA GLY A 372 -4.04 -20.69 0.14
C GLY A 372 -3.40 -20.76 1.53
N THR A 373 -2.17 -21.23 1.63
CA THR A 373 -1.37 -21.17 2.86
C THR A 373 -0.85 -19.74 3.06
N GLN A 374 -1.47 -18.99 3.97
CA GLN A 374 -1.15 -17.58 4.19
C GLN A 374 0.24 -17.38 4.80
N LEU A 375 1.04 -16.50 4.22
CA LEU A 375 2.36 -16.05 4.66
C LEU A 375 2.36 -14.66 5.31
N ILE A 376 1.30 -13.87 5.15
CA ILE A 376 1.08 -12.58 5.82
C ILE A 376 -0.10 -12.66 6.81
N THR A 377 -0.05 -11.87 7.88
CA THR A 377 -1.12 -11.86 8.90
C THR A 377 -2.22 -10.86 8.50
N GLY A 378 -3.38 -11.36 8.08
CA GLY A 378 -4.56 -10.55 7.75
C GLY A 378 -5.56 -10.37 8.90
N HIS A 379 -5.38 -11.09 10.02
CA HIS A 379 -6.33 -11.12 11.13
C HIS A 379 -5.66 -10.90 12.49
N PRO A 380 -6.39 -10.36 13.48
CA PRO A 380 -5.89 -10.27 14.85
C PRO A 380 -5.47 -11.64 15.38
N LEU A 381 -4.27 -11.71 15.96
CA LEU A 381 -3.82 -12.86 16.74
C LEU A 381 -3.96 -12.53 18.22
N VAL A 382 -4.50 -13.47 19.00
CA VAL A 382 -4.60 -13.32 20.45
C VAL A 382 -3.22 -13.62 21.03
N GLU A 383 -2.63 -12.63 21.70
CA GLU A 383 -1.36 -12.80 22.40
C GLU A 383 -1.55 -13.67 23.64
N ASP A 384 -1.07 -14.91 23.59
CA ASP A 384 -0.95 -15.77 24.76
C ASP A 384 0.52 -15.85 25.22
N ALA A 385 0.86 -14.99 26.17
CA ALA A 385 2.19 -14.97 26.81
C ALA A 385 2.41 -16.14 27.78
N THR A 386 1.37 -16.94 28.08
CA THR A 386 1.46 -18.12 28.94
C THR A 386 1.64 -19.43 28.15
N ALA A 387 1.52 -19.36 26.82
CA ALA A 387 1.77 -20.49 25.94
C ALA A 387 3.26 -20.87 25.99
N GLY A 388 3.57 -22.03 26.58
CA GLY A 388 4.92 -22.60 26.61
C GLY A 388 5.41 -23.14 25.26
N THR A 389 4.68 -22.88 24.16
CA THR A 389 5.05 -23.35 22.82
C THR A 389 5.91 -22.32 22.12
N THR A 390 7.13 -22.70 21.74
CA THR A 390 8.04 -21.87 20.93
C THR A 390 7.69 -21.89 19.44
N THR A 391 6.85 -22.83 19.01
CA THR A 391 6.39 -22.92 17.63
C THR A 391 5.31 -21.88 17.35
N PRO A 392 5.44 -21.06 16.30
CA PRO A 392 4.38 -20.17 15.87
C PRO A 392 3.10 -20.95 15.53
N THR A 393 1.97 -20.30 15.76
CA THR A 393 0.64 -20.77 15.38
C THR A 393 0.61 -20.99 13.88
N THR A 394 0.23 -22.20 13.47
CA THR A 394 0.06 -22.47 12.05
C THR A 394 -1.13 -21.66 11.55
N ARG A 395 -0.93 -20.92 10.45
CA ARG A 395 -2.02 -20.14 9.86
C ARG A 395 -2.97 -21.05 9.12
N PRO A 396 -4.27 -20.75 9.15
CA PRO A 396 -5.24 -21.53 8.39
C PRO A 396 -4.94 -21.41 6.90
N THR A 397 -5.24 -22.47 6.17
CA THR A 397 -5.42 -22.36 4.73
C THR A 397 -6.76 -21.69 4.50
N SER A 398 -6.80 -20.66 3.67
CA SER A 398 -8.03 -19.90 3.46
C SER A 398 -8.30 -19.56 2.00
N PHE A 399 -9.56 -19.28 1.73
CA PHE A 399 -10.07 -18.78 0.47
C PHE A 399 -10.62 -17.36 0.66
N ALA A 400 -10.28 -16.44 -0.24
CA ALA A 400 -10.88 -15.11 -0.28
C ALA A 400 -11.18 -14.70 -1.73
N LEU A 401 -12.27 -13.95 -1.94
CA LEU A 401 -12.70 -13.57 -3.28
C LEU A 401 -11.69 -12.63 -3.97
N LEU A 402 -11.19 -11.63 -3.22
CA LEU A 402 -10.18 -10.66 -3.68
C LEU A 402 -9.08 -10.53 -2.61
N GLY A 403 -8.48 -11.67 -2.24
CA GLY A 403 -7.56 -11.80 -1.11
C GLY A 403 -6.42 -10.79 -1.07
N GLN A 404 -5.90 -10.55 0.14
CA GLN A 404 -4.78 -9.63 0.35
C GLN A 404 -3.57 -10.02 -0.50
N ARG A 405 -2.94 -9.02 -1.12
CA ARG A 405 -1.79 -9.24 -2.01
C ARG A 405 -0.53 -9.49 -1.20
N PHE A 406 0.23 -10.49 -1.63
CA PHE A 406 1.54 -10.72 -1.05
C PHE A 406 2.46 -9.55 -1.38
N VAL A 407 3.05 -8.98 -0.33
CA VAL A 407 4.13 -8.00 -0.42
C VAL A 407 5.22 -8.35 0.59
N TRP A 408 6.48 -8.19 0.20
CA TRP A 408 7.64 -8.57 1.00
C TRP A 408 7.69 -7.80 2.31
N SER A 409 7.30 -6.53 2.30
CA SER A 409 7.23 -5.71 3.51
C SER A 409 6.29 -6.33 4.55
N SER A 410 5.07 -6.67 4.17
CA SER A 410 4.09 -7.35 5.05
C SER A 410 4.60 -8.69 5.54
N PHE A 411 5.24 -9.48 4.67
CA PHE A 411 5.84 -10.77 5.04
C PHE A 411 6.94 -10.63 6.10
N ILE A 412 7.82 -9.63 5.92
CA ILE A 412 8.91 -9.34 6.85
C ILE A 412 8.33 -8.81 8.16
N PHE A 413 7.47 -7.78 8.12
CA PHE A 413 6.91 -7.19 9.33
C PHE A 413 6.11 -8.19 10.16
N THR A 414 5.38 -9.09 9.51
CA THR A 414 4.68 -10.19 10.17
C THR A 414 5.62 -11.11 10.97
N ARG A 415 6.90 -11.21 10.59
CA ARG A 415 7.92 -12.02 11.30
C ARG A 415 8.63 -11.28 12.42
N LEU A 416 8.45 -9.97 12.49
CA LEU A 416 9.04 -9.12 13.52
C LEU A 416 8.08 -8.84 14.68
N VAL A 417 6.91 -9.47 14.68
CA VAL A 417 5.86 -9.33 15.69
C VAL A 417 5.45 -10.70 16.24
N TYR A 418 4.62 -10.68 17.28
CA TYR A 418 3.94 -11.87 17.76
C TYR A 418 3.17 -12.54 16.61
N ASP A 419 3.26 -13.85 16.42
CA ASP A 419 3.84 -14.88 17.30
C ASP A 419 5.19 -15.45 16.81
N GLN A 420 5.83 -14.77 15.87
CA GLN A 420 7.01 -15.26 15.15
C GLN A 420 8.33 -14.97 15.88
N VAL A 421 8.32 -14.03 16.83
CA VAL A 421 9.48 -13.64 17.61
C VAL A 421 9.56 -14.47 18.90
N LEU A 422 10.76 -14.94 19.22
CA LEU A 422 11.10 -15.54 20.51
C LEU A 422 12.13 -14.67 21.22
N GLN A 423 11.92 -14.48 22.52
CA GLN A 423 12.87 -13.84 23.43
C GLN A 423 13.08 -14.78 24.62
N ASP A 424 14.32 -15.24 24.83
CA ASP A 424 14.67 -16.19 25.89
C ASP A 424 13.77 -17.44 25.91
N ASP A 425 13.52 -18.02 24.73
CA ASP A 425 12.61 -19.16 24.50
C ASP A 425 11.15 -18.92 24.95
N THR A 426 10.76 -17.66 25.14
CA THR A 426 9.38 -17.24 25.42
C THR A 426 8.84 -16.38 24.30
N LYS A 427 7.52 -16.40 24.08
CA LYS A 427 6.84 -15.51 23.14
C LYS A 427 6.54 -14.18 23.84
N PRO A 428 7.23 -13.08 23.53
CA PRO A 428 6.88 -11.78 24.10
C PRO A 428 5.57 -11.26 23.50
N ALA A 429 4.78 -10.54 24.29
CA ALA A 429 3.68 -9.74 23.76
C ALA A 429 4.27 -8.60 22.92
N ARG A 430 4.12 -8.69 21.60
CA ARG A 430 4.82 -7.83 20.64
C ARG A 430 3.93 -7.52 19.45
N ARG A 431 3.23 -6.39 19.52
CA ARG A 431 2.30 -5.94 18.45
C ARG A 431 2.97 -5.12 17.36
N ILE A 432 4.17 -4.60 17.60
CA ILE A 432 4.92 -3.79 16.65
C ILE A 432 6.39 -4.25 16.58
N PRO A 433 7.03 -4.15 15.39
CA PRO A 433 8.47 -4.36 15.24
C PRO A 433 9.27 -3.39 16.13
N SER A 434 10.50 -3.76 16.48
CA SER A 434 11.42 -2.90 17.23
C SER A 434 12.40 -2.29 16.24
N ALA A 435 12.84 -1.07 16.51
CA ALA A 435 13.80 -0.36 15.66
C ALA A 435 15.18 -1.04 15.58
N VAL A 436 15.43 -2.05 16.41
CA VAL A 436 16.70 -2.82 16.46
C VAL A 436 16.60 -4.22 15.82
N ASP A 437 15.46 -4.59 15.24
CA ASP A 437 15.36 -5.79 14.38
C ASP A 437 15.99 -5.53 13.00
#